data_AF-A0A921HTQ1-F1
#
_entry.id   AF-A0A921HTQ1-F1
#
_cell.length_a   1.000
_cell.length_b   1.000
_cell.length_c   1.000
_cell.angle_alpha   90.00
_cell.angle_beta   90.00
_cell.angle_gamma   90.00
#
_symmetry.space_group_name_H-M   'P 1'
#
loop_
_entity.id
_entity.type
_entity.pdbx_description
1 polymer ?
#
loop_
_entity_poly.entity_id
_entity_poly.type
_entity_poly.pdbx_seq_one_letter_code
_entity_poly.pdbx_strand_id
1 'polypeptide(L)'
;MIITRIIDSQHKADVNISNEPFKLFGRILVTYHDGKWDYQLKKYSSEKVTEMRFPDENYDYDAMKDSVFVGAYDGKKCIGLAILQPGFFKYLNFPHAKLLVLL
;
A
#
# COMPACT_ATOMS: atom_id res chain seq x y z
N MET A 1 -5.18 -15.41 11.66
CA MET A 1 -3.83 -14.97 12.11
C MET A 1 -3.11 -14.54 10.86
N ILE A 2 -2.63 -13.30 10.81
CA ILE A 2 -1.98 -12.78 9.60
C ILE A 2 -0.50 -13.17 9.64
N ILE A 3 -0.02 -13.77 8.54
CA ILE A 3 1.39 -14.12 8.34
C ILE A 3 1.94 -13.43 7.11
N THR A 4 3.22 -13.08 7.11
CA THR A 4 3.91 -12.53 5.95
C THR A 4 4.80 -13.59 5.31
N ARG A 5 4.86 -13.61 3.97
CA ARG A 5 5.75 -14.50 3.20
C ARG A 5 6.20 -13.85 1.92
N ILE A 6 7.38 -14.23 1.45
CA ILE A 6 7.86 -13.88 0.11
C ILE A 6 6.99 -14.62 -0.91
N ILE A 7 6.53 -13.91 -1.93
CA ILE A 7 5.74 -14.47 -3.04
C ILE A 7 6.71 -15.13 -4.02
N ASP A 8 6.59 -16.45 -4.13
CA ASP A 8 7.31 -17.26 -5.11
C ASP A 8 6.53 -17.42 -6.42
N SER A 9 7.12 -18.13 -7.38
CA SER A 9 6.50 -18.38 -8.68
C SER A 9 5.17 -19.13 -8.60
N GLN A 10 4.93 -19.94 -7.56
CA GLN A 10 3.65 -20.65 -7.38
C GLN A 10 2.53 -19.70 -6.99
N HIS A 11 2.87 -18.63 -6.28
CA HIS A 11 1.94 -17.61 -5.79
C HIS A 11 1.97 -16.33 -6.63
N LYS A 12 2.59 -16.35 -7.81
CA LYS A 12 2.79 -15.14 -8.63
C LYS A 12 1.52 -14.37 -8.97
N ALA A 13 0.36 -15.02 -8.99
CA ALA A 13 -0.92 -14.34 -9.20
C ALA A 13 -1.27 -13.35 -8.07
N ASP A 14 -0.76 -13.59 -6.85
CA ASP A 14 -1.04 -12.77 -5.67
C ASP A 14 -0.42 -11.36 -5.76
N VAL A 15 0.52 -11.12 -6.69
CA VAL A 15 1.06 -9.77 -6.92
C VAL A 15 0.02 -8.82 -7.51
N ASN A 16 -1.05 -9.34 -8.13
CA ASN A 16 -2.14 -8.54 -8.69
C ASN A 16 -3.40 -8.61 -7.81
N ILE A 17 -3.21 -8.65 -6.48
CA ILE A 17 -4.32 -8.52 -5.54
C ILE A 17 -5.11 -7.23 -5.81
N SER A 18 -6.43 -7.36 -5.95
CA SER A 18 -7.34 -6.21 -6.12
C SER A 18 -7.31 -5.32 -4.88
N ASN A 19 -7.38 -4.00 -5.12
CA ASN A 19 -7.52 -3.06 -4.03
C ASN A 19 -8.93 -3.11 -3.46
N GLU A 20 -9.05 -3.16 -2.14
CA GLU A 20 -10.33 -3.00 -1.46
C GLU A 20 -10.60 -1.50 -1.22
N PRO A 21 -11.88 -1.07 -1.22
CA PRO A 21 -12.23 0.28 -0.83
C PRO A 21 -11.85 0.54 0.63
N PHE A 22 -11.52 1.79 0.94
CA PHE A 22 -11.26 2.26 2.29
C PHE A 22 -11.97 3.56 2.58
N LYS A 23 -12.25 3.80 3.87
CA LYS A 23 -12.96 5.00 4.33
C LYS A 23 -12.06 6.23 4.25
N LEU A 24 -12.54 7.26 3.56
CA LEU A 24 -11.99 8.61 3.60
C LEU A 24 -12.70 9.40 4.70
N PHE A 25 -12.09 9.44 5.88
CA PHE A 25 -12.67 10.06 7.09
C PHE A 25 -12.09 11.44 7.43
N GLY A 26 -11.22 11.98 6.59
CA GLY A 26 -10.60 13.27 6.82
C GLY A 26 -9.53 13.60 5.78
N ARG A 27 -8.78 14.67 6.05
CA ARG A 27 -7.65 15.11 5.22
C ARG A 27 -6.57 15.79 6.05
N ILE A 28 -5.37 15.80 5.50
CA ILE A 28 -4.25 16.61 5.99
C ILE A 28 -4.18 17.87 5.12
N LEU A 29 -4.19 19.03 5.74
CA LEU A 29 -3.89 20.30 5.08
C LEU A 29 -2.44 20.64 5.39
N VAL A 30 -1.59 20.62 4.38
CA VAL A 30 -0.17 20.95 4.50
C VAL A 30 0.04 22.39 4.04
N THR A 31 0.73 23.19 4.83
CA THR A 31 1.06 24.59 4.51
C THR A 31 2.55 24.82 4.63
N TYR A 32 3.07 25.72 3.81
CA TYR A 32 4.45 26.18 3.88
C TYR A 32 4.45 27.70 4.01
N HIS A 33 4.97 28.21 5.12
CA HIS A 33 5.10 29.65 5.36
C HIS A 33 6.42 29.94 6.10
N ASP A 34 7.07 31.06 5.77
CA ASP A 34 8.31 31.54 6.40
C ASP A 34 9.40 30.46 6.56
N GLY A 35 9.59 29.65 5.52
CA GLY A 35 10.60 28.60 5.52
C GLY A 35 10.24 27.35 6.34
N LYS A 36 9.01 27.26 6.85
CA LYS A 36 8.56 26.17 7.73
C LYS A 36 7.34 25.46 7.15
N TRP A 37 7.37 24.14 7.26
CA TRP A 37 6.23 23.28 7.01
C TRP A 37 5.34 23.20 8.25
N ASP A 38 4.04 23.28 8.05
CA ASP A 38 3.01 23.05 9.06
C ASP A 38 1.94 22.12 8.47
N TYR A 39 1.17 21.46 9.33
CA TYR A 39 0.08 20.61 8.92
C TYR A 39 -1.10 20.67 9.90
N GLN A 40 -2.31 20.53 9.36
CA GLN A 40 -3.53 20.40 10.14
C GLN A 40 -4.31 19.16 9.73
N LEU A 41 -4.74 18.38 10.71
CA LEU A 41 -5.64 17.26 10.49
C LEU A 41 -7.09 17.75 10.59
N LYS A 42 -7.89 17.51 9.54
CA LYS A 42 -9.33 17.77 9.55
C LYS A 42 -10.09 16.47 9.38
N LYS A 43 -10.77 16.04 10.44
CA LYS A 43 -11.72 14.92 10.39
C LYS A 43 -13.04 15.38 9.76
N TYR A 44 -13.66 14.50 9.00
CA TYR A 44 -15.00 14.72 8.46
C TYR A 44 -16.06 14.36 9.50
N SER A 45 -17.24 14.97 9.39
CA SER A 45 -18.42 14.49 10.12
C SER A 45 -18.81 13.11 9.57
N SER A 46 -19.55 12.34 10.38
CA SER A 46 -20.02 11.00 10.00
C SER A 46 -20.71 10.98 8.63
N GLU A 47 -21.53 12.00 8.34
CA GLU A 47 -22.26 12.10 7.06
C GLU A 47 -21.35 12.37 5.85
N LYS A 48 -20.12 12.84 6.05
CA LYS A 48 -19.16 13.17 4.99
C LYS A 48 -18.09 12.11 4.79
N VAL A 49 -18.09 11.05 5.59
CA VAL A 49 -17.21 9.89 5.38
C VAL A 49 -17.67 9.18 4.11
N THR A 50 -16.75 9.03 3.17
CA THR A 50 -16.97 8.33 1.90
C THR A 50 -16.00 7.17 1.77
N GLU A 51 -16.14 6.37 0.73
CA GLU A 51 -15.17 5.33 0.38
C GLU A 51 -14.43 5.71 -0.90
N MET A 52 -13.17 5.31 -0.96
CA MET A 52 -12.37 5.39 -2.18
C MET A 52 -11.61 4.08 -2.36
N ARG A 53 -11.32 3.74 -3.61
CA ARG A 53 -10.54 2.56 -3.98
C ARG A 53 -9.44 3.01 -4.94
N PHE A 54 -8.21 2.57 -4.68
CA PHE A 54 -7.12 2.77 -5.64
C PHE A 54 -7.34 1.88 -6.88
N PRO A 55 -6.98 2.32 -8.09
CA PRO A 55 -7.02 1.48 -9.28
C PRO A 55 -6.24 0.18 -9.09
N ASP A 56 -6.73 -0.92 -9.65
CA ASP A 56 -5.99 -2.18 -9.61
C ASP A 56 -4.71 -2.07 -10.45
N GLU A 57 -3.66 -2.73 -9.96
CA GLU A 57 -2.35 -2.75 -10.61
C GLU A 57 -2.26 -3.97 -11.52
N ASN A 58 -1.35 -3.90 -12.50
CA ASN A 58 -1.07 -5.01 -13.42
C ASN A 58 0.45 -5.28 -13.46
N TYR A 59 0.99 -5.73 -12.33
CA TYR A 59 2.39 -6.09 -12.19
C TYR A 59 2.70 -7.39 -12.95
N ASP A 60 3.86 -7.41 -13.60
CA ASP A 60 4.43 -8.60 -14.23
C ASP A 60 5.53 -9.17 -13.33
N TYR A 61 5.20 -10.24 -12.61
CA TYR A 61 6.14 -10.94 -11.73
C TYR A 61 7.42 -11.39 -12.47
N ASP A 62 7.27 -11.88 -13.70
CA ASP A 62 8.36 -12.50 -14.46
C ASP A 62 9.29 -11.41 -15.07
N ALA A 63 8.76 -10.22 -15.35
CA ALA A 63 9.54 -9.06 -15.79
C ALA A 63 10.25 -8.34 -14.63
N MET A 64 9.69 -8.36 -13.42
CA MET A 64 10.17 -7.59 -12.26
C MET A 64 11.24 -8.33 -11.42
N LYS A 65 12.27 -8.87 -12.07
CA LYS A 65 13.25 -9.80 -11.48
C LYS A 65 14.08 -9.24 -10.31
N ASP A 66 14.31 -7.94 -10.29
CA ASP A 66 15.04 -7.27 -9.21
C ASP A 66 14.16 -6.88 -8.02
N SER A 67 12.87 -7.23 -8.07
CA SER A 67 11.90 -6.91 -7.02
C SER A 67 11.71 -8.10 -6.08
N VAL A 68 11.56 -7.80 -4.80
CA VAL A 68 11.08 -8.78 -3.81
C VAL A 68 9.62 -8.48 -3.53
N PHE A 69 8.76 -9.47 -3.72
CA PHE A 69 7.34 -9.39 -3.42
C PHE A 69 7.06 -10.04 -2.07
N VAL A 70 6.39 -9.34 -1.16
CA VAL A 70 6.00 -9.84 0.16
C VAL A 70 4.49 -9.74 0.29
N GLY A 71 3.83 -10.88 0.46
CA GLY A 71 2.39 -10.94 0.68
C GLY A 71 2.05 -11.11 2.17
N ALA A 72 0.99 -10.45 2.60
CA ALA A 72 0.34 -10.69 3.90
C ALA A 72 -0.86 -11.63 3.68
N TYR A 73 -0.95 -12.70 4.46
CA TYR A 73 -1.93 -13.76 4.26
C TYR A 73 -2.75 -14.01 5.52
N ASP A 74 -4.06 -14.10 5.35
CA ASP A 74 -4.97 -14.68 6.34
C ASP A 74 -5.43 -16.05 5.82
N GLY A 75 -4.84 -17.11 6.38
CA GLY A 75 -4.96 -18.46 5.82
C GLY A 75 -4.34 -18.56 4.43
N LYS A 76 -5.17 -18.89 3.41
CA LYS A 76 -4.74 -18.99 2.01
C LYS A 76 -4.95 -17.70 1.20
N LYS A 77 -5.66 -16.72 1.76
CA LYS A 77 -6.01 -15.49 1.05
C LYS A 77 -4.90 -14.45 1.24
N CYS A 78 -4.31 -13.98 0.15
CA CYS A 78 -3.48 -12.78 0.17
C CYS A 78 -4.39 -11.57 0.46
N ILE A 79 -4.03 -10.76 1.45
CA ILE A 79 -4.79 -9.57 1.89
C ILE A 79 -3.95 -8.28 1.84
N GLY A 80 -2.67 -8.39 1.48
CA GLY A 80 -1.77 -7.25 1.38
C GLY A 80 -0.52 -7.59 0.61
N LEU A 81 0.10 -6.57 0.00
CA LEU A 81 1.26 -6.71 -0.86
C LEU A 81 2.25 -5.58 -0.62
N ALA A 82 3.51 -5.92 -0.41
CA ALA A 82 4.62 -5.00 -0.46
C ALA A 82 5.58 -5.42 -1.57
N ILE A 83 5.98 -4.45 -2.40
CA ILE A 83 6.97 -4.65 -3.46
C ILE A 83 8.21 -3.84 -3.07
N LEU A 84 9.33 -4.54 -2.92
CA LEU A 84 10.59 -3.95 -2.51
C LEU A 84 11.54 -3.95 -3.70
N GLN A 85 12.09 -2.79 -4.04
CA GLN A 85 13.03 -2.64 -5.15
C GLN A 85 14.30 -1.93 -4.66
N PRO A 86 15.48 -2.31 -5.18
CA PRO A 86 16.73 -1.61 -4.86
C PRO A 86 16.66 -0.15 -5.34
N GLY A 87 16.88 0.79 -4.42
CA GLY A 87 16.91 2.23 -4.68
C GLY A 87 18.31 2.79 -4.84
N PHE A 88 18.44 3.91 -5.56
CA PHE A 88 19.73 4.57 -5.90
C PHE A 88 20.57 5.01 -4.67
N PHE A 89 19.96 5.17 -3.48
CA PHE A 89 20.63 5.71 -2.28
C PHE A 89 20.70 4.73 -1.09
N LYS A 90 20.91 3.41 -1.29
CA LYS A 90 20.92 2.41 -0.18
C LYS A 90 19.69 2.46 0.76
N TYR A 91 18.63 3.13 0.33
CA TYR A 91 17.33 3.11 0.98
C TYR A 91 16.44 2.13 0.24
N LEU A 92 15.64 1.40 1.01
CA LEU A 92 14.60 0.54 0.49
C LEU A 92 13.50 1.45 -0.07
N ASN A 93 13.41 1.55 -1.40
CA ASN A 93 12.34 2.30 -2.03
C ASN A 93 11.06 1.45 -1.93
N PHE A 94 10.02 2.04 -1.35
CA PHE A 94 8.66 1.53 -1.39
C PHE A 94 7.87 2.32 -2.42
N PRO A 95 8.04 2.06 -3.73
CA PRO A 95 7.26 2.75 -4.75
C PRO A 95 5.76 2.47 -4.57
N HIS A 96 5.42 1.30 -4.04
CA HIS A 96 4.06 0.89 -3.69
C HIS A 96 4.06 0.16 -2.33
N ALA A 97 3.71 0.87 -1.27
CA ALA A 97 3.39 0.25 0.03
C ALA A 97 1.86 0.10 0.14
N LYS A 98 1.32 -1.08 -0.19
CA LYS A 98 -0.07 -1.43 0.14
C LYS A 98 -0.08 -2.18 1.47
N LEU A 99 0.05 -1.45 2.57
CA LEU A 99 -0.14 -2.00 3.90
C LEU A 99 -1.58 -1.71 4.36
N LEU A 100 -2.53 -2.57 3.99
CA LEU A 100 -3.87 -2.57 4.59
C LEU A 100 -3.84 -3.53 5.80
N VAL A 101 -3.35 -3.06 6.95
CA VAL A 101 -3.66 -3.75 8.22
C VAL A 101 -5.03 -3.24 8.67
N LEU A 102 -6.08 -4.01 8.39
CA LEU A 102 -7.32 -3.89 9.15
C LEU A 102 -7.05 -4.50 10.53
N LEU A 103 -6.76 -3.65 11.52
CA LEU A 103 -6.99 -3.96 12.93
C LEU A 103 -8.45 -3.69 13.26
#